data_AF-A0A6I3MAB7-F1
#
_entry.id   AF-A0A6I3MAB7-F1
#
_cell.length_a   1.000
_cell.length_b   1.000
_cell.length_c   1.000
_cell.angle_alpha   90.00
_cell.angle_beta   90.00
_cell.angle_gamma   90.00
#
_symmetry.space_group_name_H-M   'P 1'
#
loop_
_entity.id
_entity.type
_entity.pdbx_description
1 polymer ?
#
loop_
_entity_poly.entity_id
_entity_poly.type
_entity_poly.pdbx_seq_one_letter_code
_entity_poly.pdbx_strand_id
1 'polypeptide(L)'
;MKRVNIMYGGAQYSVGEADVEAIKEAIERAHERGLADWITVNFGEGRPQPAQLLVGPGIPISIVPIPADDPLPGEGEGEPKGEGGRERAREGGGESPDLVG
;
A
#
# COMPACT_ATOMS: atom_id res chain seq x y z
N MET A 1 0.72 -7.38 8.02
CA MET A 1 -0.16 -6.85 9.08
C MET A 1 -0.77 -5.57 8.57
N LYS A 2 -2.09 -5.38 8.73
CA LYS A 2 -2.71 -4.10 8.40
C LYS A 2 -2.24 -3.05 9.41
N ARG A 3 -1.94 -1.85 8.91
CA ARG A 3 -1.51 -0.72 9.72
C ARG A 3 -2.60 0.32 9.72
N VAL A 4 -2.68 1.08 10.80
CA VAL A 4 -3.54 2.24 10.91
C VAL A 4 -2.67 3.45 11.13
N ASN A 5 -2.93 4.51 10.36
CA ASN A 5 -2.18 5.75 10.44
C ASN A 5 -2.76 6.62 11.56
N ILE A 6 -1.88 7.26 12.32
CA ILE A 6 -2.24 8.25 13.34
C ILE A 6 -1.64 9.58 12.92
N MET A 7 -2.49 10.59 12.71
CA MET A 7 -2.04 11.97 12.49
C MET A 7 -1.99 12.70 13.82
N TYR A 8 -0.83 13.27 14.14
CA TYR A 8 -0.62 14.01 15.39
C TYR A 8 0.36 15.17 15.16
N GLY A 9 -0.07 16.40 15.46
CA GLY A 9 0.80 17.59 15.35
C GLY A 9 1.37 17.83 13.93
N GLY A 10 0.69 17.36 12.89
CA GLY A 10 1.15 17.43 11.50
C GLY A 10 2.12 16.31 11.08
N ALA A 11 2.45 15.38 11.97
CA ALA A 11 3.27 14.20 11.67
C ALA A 11 2.42 12.93 11.57
N GLN A 12 2.89 11.97 10.77
CA GLN A 12 2.30 10.65 10.61
C GLN A 12 3.01 9.62 11.48
N TYR A 13 2.20 8.87 12.23
CA TYR A 13 2.58 7.71 13.03
C TYR A 13 1.76 6.50 12.60
N SER A 14 2.08 5.33 13.13
CA SER A 14 1.33 4.10 12.84
C SER A 14 1.21 3.17 14.02
N VAL A 15 0.13 2.39 14.04
CA VAL A 15 -0.10 1.28 14.99
C VAL A 15 -0.56 0.04 14.21
N GLY A 16 -0.48 -1.12 14.86
CA GLY A 16 -1.14 -2.32 14.33
C GLY A 16 -2.66 -2.19 14.41
N GLU A 17 -3.38 -2.81 13.48
CA GLU A 17 -4.85 -2.85 13.51
C GLU A 17 -5.41 -3.40 14.84
N ALA A 18 -4.72 -4.38 15.44
CA ALA A 18 -5.09 -4.97 16.72
C ALA A 18 -5.00 -4.00 17.91
N ASP A 19 -4.20 -2.93 17.79
CA ASP A 19 -3.98 -1.95 18.87
C ASP A 19 -4.96 -0.78 18.81
N VAL A 20 -5.75 -0.65 17.72
CA VAL A 20 -6.59 0.53 17.45
C VAL A 20 -7.65 0.74 18.51
N GLU A 21 -8.36 -0.32 18.90
CA GLU A 21 -9.43 -0.19 19.91
C GLU A 21 -8.83 0.18 21.28
N ALA A 22 -7.69 -0.40 21.66
CA ALA A 22 -6.98 -0.03 22.89
C ALA A 22 -6.52 1.44 22.88
N ILE A 23 -6.08 1.96 21.72
CA ILE A 23 -5.73 3.38 21.53
C ILE A 23 -6.96 4.27 21.72
N LYS A 24 -8.10 3.91 21.12
CA LYS A 24 -9.36 4.68 21.25
C LYS A 24 -9.81 4.74 22.70
N GLU A 25 -9.86 3.60 23.39
CA GLU A 25 -10.22 3.54 24.81
C GLU A 25 -9.28 4.41 25.67
N ALA A 26 -7.98 4.46 25.36
CA ALA A 26 -7.04 5.32 26.07
C ALA A 26 -7.35 6.82 25.87
N ILE A 27 -7.71 7.22 24.65
CA ILE A 27 -8.08 8.60 24.33
C ILE A 27 -9.40 8.97 25.03
N GLU A 28 -10.38 8.08 25.02
CA GLU A 28 -11.68 8.27 25.67
C GLU A 28 -11.52 8.41 27.20
N ARG A 29 -10.76 7.51 27.84
CA ARG A 29 -10.46 7.61 29.28
C ARG A 29 -9.75 8.91 29.66
N ALA A 30 -8.81 9.39 28.82
CA ALA A 30 -8.15 10.67 29.03
C ALA A 30 -9.15 11.83 29.00
N HIS A 31 -10.07 11.82 28.02
CA HIS A 31 -11.13 12.81 27.91
C HIS A 31 -12.12 12.77 29.09
N GLU A 32 -12.59 11.59 29.48
CA GLU A 32 -13.53 11.41 30.60
C GLU A 32 -12.96 11.91 31.92
N ARG A 33 -11.67 11.65 32.18
CA ARG A 33 -10.97 12.12 33.39
C ARG A 33 -10.64 13.60 33.35
N GLY A 34 -10.69 14.23 32.17
CA GLY A 34 -10.22 15.60 31.98
C GLY A 34 -8.69 15.75 32.12
N LEU A 35 -7.94 14.66 31.95
CA LEU A 35 -6.48 14.60 32.14
C LEU A 35 -5.80 14.04 30.90
N ALA A 36 -4.50 14.33 30.74
CA ALA A 36 -3.73 13.78 29.64
C ALA A 36 -3.12 12.42 29.99
N ASP A 37 -3.04 11.53 29.00
CA ASP A 37 -2.42 10.20 29.09
C ASP A 37 -1.41 9.98 27.94
N TRP A 38 -0.45 9.08 28.16
CA TRP A 38 0.53 8.69 27.13
C TRP A 38 0.09 7.42 26.41
N ILE A 39 0.20 7.43 25.08
CA ILE A 39 0.04 6.24 24.23
C ILE A 39 1.34 5.94 23.49
N THR A 40 1.58 4.66 23.18
CA THR A 40 2.74 4.23 22.40
C THR A 40 2.31 3.92 20.97
N VAL A 41 3.04 4.49 20.02
CA VAL A 41 2.83 4.31 18.57
C VAL A 41 4.18 4.08 17.88
N ASN A 42 4.19 3.84 16.58
CA ASN A 42 5.41 3.77 15.79
C ASN A 42 5.59 5.01 14.93
N PHE A 43 6.82 5.50 14.83
CA PHE A 43 7.24 6.59 13.96
C PHE A 43 8.01 6.06 12.74
N GLY A 44 7.80 6.69 11.59
CA GLY A 44 8.51 6.40 10.34
C GLY A 44 7.93 5.24 9.50
N GLU A 45 8.37 5.17 8.25
CA GLU A 45 8.05 4.11 7.31
C GLU A 45 9.22 3.12 7.21
N GLY A 46 9.13 1.99 7.91
CA GLY A 46 10.18 0.97 7.89
C GLY A 46 10.30 0.21 9.20
N ARG A 47 11.48 0.26 9.82
CA ARG A 47 11.69 -0.38 11.13
C ARG A 47 10.81 0.30 12.18
N PRO A 48 10.04 -0.44 12.99
CA PRO A 48 9.25 0.13 14.07
C PRO A 48 10.15 0.93 15.01
N GLN A 49 9.92 2.24 15.07
CA GLN A 49 10.54 3.12 16.05
C GLN A 49 9.45 3.55 17.04
N PRO A 50 9.42 2.98 18.27
CA PRO A 50 8.45 3.38 19.28
C PRO A 50 8.54 4.88 19.58
N ALA A 51 7.39 5.53 19.61
CA ALA A 51 7.21 6.93 19.96
C ALA A 51 6.06 7.05 20.95
N GLN A 52 6.12 8.07 21.81
CA GLN A 52 5.07 8.36 22.79
C GLN A 52 4.33 9.63 22.37
N LEU A 53 3.00 9.55 22.32
CA LEU A 53 2.13 10.70 22.07
C LEU A 53 1.32 11.01 23.33
N LEU A 54 1.16 12.29 23.64
CA LEU A 54 0.29 12.76 24.71
C LEU A 54 -1.13 12.96 24.15
N VAL A 55 -2.13 12.29 24.71
CA VAL A 55 -3.53 12.44 24.32
C VAL A 55 -4.34 12.99 25.49
N GLY A 56 -5.39 13.75 25.20
CA GLY A 56 -6.22 14.35 26.24
C GLY A 56 -7.11 15.47 25.71
N PRO A 57 -7.89 16.12 26.59
CA PRO A 57 -8.77 17.22 26.22
C PRO A 57 -8.05 18.33 25.44
N GLY A 58 -8.62 18.73 24.31
CA GLY A 58 -8.10 19.83 23.49
C GLY A 58 -6.89 19.48 22.62
N ILE A 59 -6.43 18.22 22.59
CA ILE A 59 -5.34 17.77 21.72
C ILE A 59 -5.93 17.11 20.47
N PRO A 60 -5.76 17.70 19.27
CA PRO A 60 -6.24 17.09 18.02
C PRO A 60 -5.46 15.81 17.69
N ILE A 61 -6.20 14.77 17.33
CA ILE A 61 -5.66 13.49 16.85
C ILE A 61 -6.61 12.90 15.81
N SER A 62 -6.07 12.22 14.80
CA SER A 62 -6.87 11.47 13.82
C SER A 62 -6.36 10.05 13.70
N ILE A 63 -7.28 9.09 13.67
CA ILE A 63 -7.02 7.67 13.43
C ILE A 63 -7.57 7.34 12.05
N VAL A 64 -6.71 6.91 11.13
CA VAL A 64 -7.02 6.70 9.72
C VAL A 64 -6.75 5.23 9.36
N PRO A 65 -7.79 4.38 9.32
CA PRO A 65 -7.65 3.01 8.83
C PRO A 65 -7.14 3.00 7.40
N ILE A 66 -6.14 2.16 7.10
CA ILE A 66 -5.69 1.95 5.73
C ILE A 66 -6.56 0.83 5.12
N PRO A 67 -7.28 1.07 4.01
CA PRO A 67 -8.02 0.03 3.32
C PRO A 67 -7.08 -1.13 2.96
N ALA A 68 -7.53 -2.36 3.18
CA ALA A 68 -6.79 -3.52 2.72
C ALA A 68 -6.99 -3.63 1.21
N ASP A 69 -5.98 -3.25 0.43
CA ASP A 69 -5.87 -3.40 -1.02
C ASP A 69 -7.22 -3.23 -1.75
N ASP A 70 -7.72 -2.00 -1.81
CA ASP A 70 -8.54 -1.64 -2.97
C ASP A 70 -7.54 -1.36 -4.08
N PRO A 71 -7.53 -2.13 -5.20
CA PRO A 71 -6.66 -1.84 -6.32
C PRO A 71 -6.90 -0.39 -6.71
N LEU A 72 -5.85 0.42 -6.79
CA LEU A 72 -5.97 1.75 -7.35
C LEU A 72 -6.62 1.59 -8.74
N PRO A 73 -7.76 2.24 -9.05
CA PRO A 73 -8.31 2.21 -10.39
C PRO A 73 -7.31 2.94 -11.30
N GLY A 74 -6.44 2.18 -11.96
CA GLY A 74 -5.33 2.72 -12.75
C GLY A 74 -4.11 1.83 -12.93
N GLU A 75 -3.97 0.71 -12.21
CA GLU A 75 -2.97 -0.32 -12.57
C GLU A 75 -3.49 -1.16 -13.75
N GLY A 76 -3.69 -0.48 -14.88
CA GLY A 76 -4.02 -1.10 -16.15
C GLY A 76 -2.85 -1.92 -16.66
N GLU A 77 -3.12 -3.21 -16.89
CA GLU A 77 -2.71 -3.95 -18.09
C GLU A 77 -1.33 -3.58 -18.65
N GLY A 78 -0.29 -4.12 -18.01
CA GLY A 78 1.03 -4.22 -18.62
C GLY A 78 1.01 -5.19 -19.80
N GLU A 79 0.83 -4.63 -21.00
CA GLU A 79 1.41 -5.01 -22.30
C GLU A 79 1.31 -6.49 -22.75
N PRO A 80 0.56 -6.83 -23.83
CA PRO A 80 0.75 -8.11 -24.49
C PRO A 80 2.16 -8.14 -25.11
N LYS A 81 3.01 -9.03 -24.58
CA LYS A 81 4.29 -9.37 -25.23
C LYS A 81 4.00 -9.84 -26.65
N GLY A 82 4.34 -9.00 -27.63
CA GLY A 82 4.41 -9.38 -29.02
C GLY A 82 5.42 -10.52 -29.19
N GLU A 83 4.93 -11.72 -29.45
CA GLU A 83 5.74 -12.81 -29.98
C GLU A 83 5.44 -13.01 -31.45
N GLY A 84 6.28 -12.37 -32.27
CA GLY A 84 6.91 -13.02 -33.41
C GLY A 84 6.00 -13.55 -34.50
N GLY A 85 5.60 -12.65 -35.40
CA GLY A 85 5.31 -13.05 -36.78
C GLY A 85 6.50 -13.80 -37.38
N ARG A 86 6.35 -15.11 -37.57
CA ARG A 86 7.09 -15.87 -38.58
C ARG A 86 6.10 -16.29 -39.63
N GLU A 87 5.94 -15.39 -40.59
CA GLU A 87 5.37 -15.64 -41.90
C GLU A 87 6.10 -16.83 -42.55
N ARG A 88 5.45 -17.99 -42.57
CA ARG A 88 5.84 -19.08 -43.48
C ARG A 88 5.13 -18.81 -44.80
N ALA A 89 5.89 -18.28 -45.75
CA ALA A 89 5.48 -18.16 -47.14
C ALA A 89 4.95 -19.50 -47.66
N ARG A 90 3.83 -19.41 -48.36
CA ARG A 90 3.17 -20.49 -49.08
C ARG A 90 3.92 -20.82 -50.38
N GLU A 91 3.93 -22.12 -50.67
CA GLU A 91 3.64 -22.75 -51.98
C GLU A 91 4.42 -22.36 -53.24
N GLY A 92 5.09 -23.38 -53.81
CA GLY A 92 4.69 -23.90 -55.12
C GLY A 92 5.49 -23.45 -56.35
N GLY A 93 5.69 -24.40 -57.27
CA GLY A 93 6.01 -24.14 -58.67
C GLY A 93 7.41 -24.57 -59.07
N GLY A 94 7.51 -25.72 -59.74
CA GLY A 94 8.76 -26.21 -60.31
C GLY A 94 9.10 -25.56 -61.65
N GLU A 95 10.31 -25.84 -62.12
CA GLU A 95 10.67 -26.04 -63.53
C GLU A 95 12.15 -26.48 -63.60
N SER A 96 12.39 -27.70 -64.06
CA SER A 96 13.63 -28.05 -64.79
C SER A 96 13.46 -27.55 -66.24
N PRO A 97 14.54 -27.23 -66.97
CA PRO A 97 15.22 -28.27 -67.73
C PRO A 97 16.74 -28.11 -67.89
N ASP A 98 17.30 -29.16 -68.47
CA ASP A 98 18.69 -29.52 -68.75
C ASP A 98 19.50 -28.61 -69.70
N LEU A 99 20.81 -28.91 -69.73
CA LEU A 99 21.75 -29.03 -70.87
C LEU A 99 22.99 -28.11 -70.93
N VAL A 100 24.14 -28.80 -70.73
CA VAL A 100 25.37 -28.83 -71.56
C VAL A 100 26.39 -27.70 -71.45
N GLY A 101 27.55 -28.09 -70.93
CA GLY A 101 28.89 -27.62 -71.28
C GLY A 101 29.89 -28.73 -71.02
#